data_AF-A0A4R2TNY5-F1
#
_entry.id   AF-A0A4R2TNY5-F1
#
_cell.length_a   1.000
_cell.length_b   1.000
_cell.length_c   1.000
_cell.angle_alpha   90.00
_cell.angle_beta   90.00
_cell.angle_gamma   90.00
#
_symmetry.space_group_name_H-M   'P 1'
#
loop_
_entity.id
_entity.type
_entity.pdbx_description
1 polymer ?
#
loop_
_entity_poly.entity_id
_entity_poly.type
_entity_poly.pdbx_seq_one_letter_code
_entity_poly.pdbx_strand_id
1 'polypeptide(L)' 'MEPYLNVRALLDEALRLLDGLGETLIAAHLMTPIAVLDDRIDSLGDTPDFVPPHIR' A
#
# COMPACT_ATOMS: atom_id res chain seq x y z
N MET A 1 -3.44 1.28 -10.12
CA MET A 1 -3.47 2.04 -8.85
C MET A 1 -4.65 1.62 -7.97
N GLU A 2 -5.89 1.75 -8.46
CA GLU A 2 -7.12 1.53 -7.68
C GLU A 2 -7.20 0.17 -6.94
N PRO A 3 -6.80 -0.99 -7.51
CA PRO A 3 -6.84 -2.25 -6.77
C PRO A 3 -5.87 -2.27 -5.57
N TYR A 4 -4.69 -1.65 -5.69
CA TYR A 4 -3.71 -1.61 -4.62
C TYR A 4 -4.19 -0.76 -3.43
N LEU A 5 -4.80 0.40 -3.73
CA LEU A 5 -5.40 1.27 -2.72
C LEU A 5 -6.55 0.56 -1.97
N ASN A 6 -7.41 -0.15 -2.70
CA ASN A 6 -8.49 -0.92 -2.09
C ASN A 6 -7.97 -2.03 -1.16
N VAL A 7 -6.98 -2.80 -1.61
CA VAL A 7 -6.38 -3.85 -0.76
C VAL A 7 -5.69 -3.24 0.46
N ARG A 8 -4.99 -2.11 0.31
CA ARG A 8 -4.36 -1.40 1.43
C ARG A 8 -5.36 -0.94 2.48
N ALA A 9 -6.53 -0.43 2.05
CA ALA A 9 -7.61 -0.02 2.94
C ALA A 9 -8.21 -1.21 3.71
N LEU A 10 -8.39 -2.36 3.05
CA LEU A 10 -8.88 -3.59 3.70
C LEU A 10 -7.89 -4.13 4.74
N LEU A 11 -6.59 -4.08 4.46
CA LEU A 11 -5.56 -4.49 5.42
C LEU A 11 -5.49 -3.55 6.62
N ASP A 12 -5.73 -2.25 6.41
CA ASP A 12 -5.83 -1.26 7.50
C ASP A 12 -7.01 -1.58 8.43
N GLU A 13 -8.17 -1.89 7.85
CA GLU A 13 -9.35 -2.27 8.61
C GLU A 13 -9.12 -3.58 9.38
N ALA A 14 -8.49 -4.57 8.74
CA ALA A 14 -8.14 -5.82 9.41
C ALA A 14 -7.22 -5.59 10.61
N LEU A 15 -6.21 -4.70 10.50
CA LEU A 15 -5.35 -4.33 11.63
C LEU A 15 -6.15 -3.71 12.78
N ARG A 16 -7.06 -2.76 12.50
CA ARG A 16 -7.91 -2.14 13.53
C ARG A 16 -8.77 -3.15 14.27
N LEU A 17 -9.35 -4.11 13.54
CA LEU A 17 -10.17 -5.17 14.13
C LEU A 17 -9.35 -6.11 15.00
N LEU A 18 -8.15 -6.50 14.55
CA LEU A 18 -7.26 -7.38 15.31
C LEU A 18 -6.73 -6.71 16.58
N ASP A 19 -6.40 -5.42 16.51
CA ASP A 19 -6.01 -4.62 17.69
C ASP A 19 -7.16 -4.57 18.72
N GLY A 20 -8.40 -4.35 18.27
CA GLY A 20 -9.58 -4.39 19.13
C GLY A 20 -9.85 -5.75 19.79
N LEU A 21 -9.36 -6.85 19.20
CA LEU A 21 -9.44 -8.19 19.75
C LEU A 21 -8.20 -8.57 20.60
N GLY A 22 -7.15 -7.76 20.59
CA GLY A 22 -5.85 -8.08 21.21
C GLY A 22 -5.02 -9.11 20.43
N GLU A 23 -5.36 -9.40 19.18
CA GLU A 23 -4.74 -10.42 18.32
C GLU A 23 -3.42 -9.94 17.70
N THR A 24 -2.42 -9.76 18.56
CA THR A 24 -1.11 -9.15 18.19
C THR A 24 -0.33 -10.00 17.19
N LEU A 25 -0.38 -11.34 17.32
CA LEU A 25 0.38 -12.25 16.45
C LEU A 25 -0.18 -12.23 15.02
N ILE A 26 -1.51 -12.25 14.87
CA ILE A 26 -2.16 -12.19 13.57
C ILE A 26 -1.93 -10.81 12.93
N ALA A 27 -2.02 -9.73 13.72
CA ALA A 27 -1.74 -8.37 13.24
C ALA A 27 -0.31 -8.23 12.70
N ALA A 28 0.68 -8.84 13.37
CA ALA A 28 2.08 -8.82 12.92
C ALA A 28 2.27 -9.42 11.51
N HIS A 29 1.47 -10.43 11.14
CA HIS A 29 1.51 -11.03 9.80
C HIS A 29 0.97 -10.11 8.70
N LEU A 30 0.20 -9.08 9.04
CA LEU A 30 -0.31 -8.10 8.07
C LEU A 30 0.70 -6.99 7.76
N MET A 31 1.71 -6.77 8.61
CA MET A 31 2.70 -5.71 8.42
C MET A 31 3.53 -5.89 7.14
N THR A 32 3.94 -7.12 6.83
CA THR A 32 4.72 -7.43 5.62
C THR A 32 3.95 -7.14 4.32
N PRO A 33 2.73 -7.66 4.11
CA PRO A 33 1.98 -7.35 2.89
C PRO A 33 1.60 -5.86 2.78
N ILE A 34 1.38 -5.16 3.91
CA ILE A 34 1.16 -3.70 3.92
C ILE A 34 2.39 -2.97 3.38
N ALA A 35 3.59 -3.25 3.92
CA ALA A 35 4.82 -2.62 3.45
C ALA A 35 5.06 -2.85 1.95
N VAL A 36 4.83 -4.08 1.47
CA VAL A 36 4.95 -4.41 0.04
C VAL A 36 3.93 -3.65 -0.81
N LEU A 37 2.73 -3.40 -0.31
CA LEU A 37 1.71 -2.63 -1.02
C LEU A 37 2.04 -1.14 -1.06
N ASP A 38 2.52 -0.59 0.05
CA ASP A 38 2.92 0.82 0.16
C ASP A 38 4.06 1.11 -0.85
N ASP A 39 5.10 0.27 -0.90
CA ASP A 39 6.20 0.37 -1.87
C ASP A 39 5.70 0.37 -3.33
N ARG A 40 4.67 -0.44 -3.62
CA ARG A 40 4.08 -0.54 -4.97
C ARG A 40 3.22 0.66 -5.32
N ILE A 41 2.45 1.18 -4.36
CA ILE A 41 1.64 2.39 -4.55
C ILE A 41 2.56 3.58 -4.84
N ASP A 42 3.61 3.74 -4.03
CA ASP A 42 4.59 4.81 -4.20
C ASP A 42 5.26 4.73 -5.57
N SER A 43 5.74 3.54 -5.94
CA SER A 43 6.38 3.30 -7.26
C SER A 43 5.49 3.64 -8.46
N LEU A 44 4.16 3.45 -8.32
CA LEU A 44 3.21 3.78 -9.38
C LEU A 44 2.85 5.27 -9.39
N GLY A 45 2.90 5.93 -8.23
CA GLY A 45 2.63 7.36 -8.08
C GLY A 45 3.77 8.22 -8.60
N ASP A 46 5.00 7.69 -8.52
CA ASP A 46 6.23 8.36 -8.92
C ASP A 46 6.57 8.27 -10.41
N THR A 47 5.67 7.74 -11.26
CA THR A 47 5.89 7.75 -12.71
C THR A 47 5.88 9.21 -13.20
N PRO A 48 7.02 9.84 -13.50
CA PRO A 48 7.02 11.21 -13.97
C PRO A 48 6.45 11.17 -15.39
N ASP A 49 5.50 12.06 -15.68
CA ASP A 49 5.09 12.29 -17.06
C ASP A 49 6.36 12.51 -17.90
N PHE A 50 6.65 11.58 -18.80
CA PHE A 50 7.76 11.71 -19.72
C PHE A 50 7.51 12.95 -20.58
N VAL A 51 8.17 14.07 -20.25
CA VAL A 51 8.22 15.24 -21.11
C VAL A 51 9.31 14.97 -22.15
N PRO A 52 8.97 14.72 -23.43
CA PRO A 52 9.97 14.49 -24.45
C PRO A 52 10.85 15.73 -24.58
N PRO A 53 12.18 15.60 -24.73
CA PRO A 53 13.03 16.76 -24.95
C PRO A 53 12.58 17.42 -26.26
N HIS A 54 12.15 18.68 -26.18
CA HIS A 54 11.94 19.52 -27.35
C HIS A 54 13.27 19.61 -28.11
N ILE A 55 13.41 18.84 -29.18
CA ILE A 55 14.52 18.97 -30.12
C ILE A 55 14.36 20.33 -30.80
N ARG A 56 15.28 21.25 -30.51
CA ARG A 56 15.44 22.53 -31.22
C ARG A 56 16.39 22.34 -32.39
#